data_AF-A0A7Y2N0V1-F1
#
_entry.id   AF-A0A7Y2N0V1-F1
#
_cell.length_a   1.000
_cell.length_b   1.000
_cell.length_c   1.000
_cell.angle_alpha   90.00
_cell.angle_beta   90.00
_cell.angle_gamma   90.00
#
_symmetry.space_group_name_H-M   'P 1'
#
loop_
_entity.id
_entity.type
_entity.pdbx_description
1 polymer ?
#
loop_
_entity_poly.entity_id
_entity_poly.type
_entity_poly.pdbx_seq_one_letter_code
_entity_poly.pdbx_strand_id
1 'polypeptide(L)'
;MTDPNNPIDAIIDIARGASDLEPTDVEQRNTRRVDHVSPVGFVQWTPTGGKSIPTVVSCKNISSSGMCVISRFMLHVGHEGAVLMRRSNGEEVLLGVRVVHCSYVGDMKHESGLTFIEVPENFSIEDFRDEHGNMPQLQIAA
;
A
#
# COMPACT_ATOMS: atom_id res chain seq x y z
N MET A 1 6.05 -10.04 17.95
CA MET A 1 5.07 -11.03 17.45
C MET A 1 3.93 -10.24 16.84
N THR A 2 3.67 -10.39 15.54
CA THR A 2 2.43 -9.93 14.88
C THR A 2 1.25 -10.63 15.54
N ASP A 3 0.11 -9.96 15.69
CA ASP A 3 -1.12 -10.61 16.16
C ASP A 3 -1.63 -11.51 15.01
N PRO A 4 -1.58 -12.84 15.13
CA PRO A 4 -2.02 -13.75 14.06
C PRO A 4 -3.52 -13.63 13.78
N ASN A 5 -4.29 -12.94 14.62
CA ASN A 5 -5.71 -12.70 14.43
C ASN A 5 -6.01 -11.36 13.74
N ASN A 6 -5.00 -10.54 13.43
CA ASN A 6 -5.23 -9.30 12.69
C ASN A 6 -5.33 -9.61 11.18
N PRO A 7 -6.51 -9.48 10.56
CA PRO A 7 -6.70 -9.82 9.16
C PRO A 7 -5.85 -8.94 8.22
N ILE A 8 -5.48 -7.73 8.64
CA ILE A 8 -4.66 -6.82 7.83
C ILE A 8 -3.21 -7.28 7.77
N ASP A 9 -2.63 -7.73 8.90
CA ASP A 9 -1.25 -8.22 8.94
C ASP A 9 -1.10 -9.48 8.05
N ALA A 10 -2.09 -10.38 8.08
CA ALA A 10 -2.13 -11.55 7.21
C ALA A 10 -2.22 -11.18 5.71
N ILE A 11 -3.02 -10.18 5.36
CA ILE A 11 -3.09 -9.67 3.98
C ILE A 11 -1.76 -9.05 3.54
N ILE A 12 -1.09 -8.32 4.45
CA ILE A 12 0.23 -7.75 4.19
C ILE A 12 1.27 -8.85 3.96
N ASP A 13 1.25 -9.95 4.72
CA ASP A 13 2.14 -11.09 4.51
C ASP A 13 1.95 -11.72 3.11
N ILE A 14 0.70 -11.91 2.69
CA ILE A 14 0.37 -12.40 1.34
C ILE A 14 0.86 -11.42 0.27
N ALA A 15 0.62 -10.12 0.45
CA ALA A 15 1.00 -9.07 -0.48
C ALA A 15 2.52 -8.95 -0.67
N ARG A 16 3.31 -9.25 0.36
CA ARG A 16 4.78 -9.31 0.29
C ARG A 16 5.31 -10.54 -0.47
N GLY A 17 4.45 -11.50 -0.80
CA GLY A 17 4.88 -12.82 -1.25
C GLY A 17 5.56 -13.63 -0.14
N ALA A 18 5.35 -13.27 1.14
CA ALA A 18 5.99 -13.92 2.28
C ALA A 18 5.30 -15.24 2.70
N SER A 19 4.29 -15.70 1.97
CA SER A 19 3.54 -16.90 2.36
C SER A 19 4.18 -18.17 1.80
N ASP A 20 4.93 -18.87 2.67
CA ASP A 20 5.08 -20.34 2.64
C ASP A 20 3.73 -21.06 2.89
N LEU A 21 2.65 -20.33 3.14
CA LEU A 21 1.30 -20.84 3.22
C LEU A 21 0.75 -20.99 1.80
N GLU A 22 0.76 -22.23 1.29
CA GLU A 22 -0.18 -22.63 0.23
C GLU A 22 -1.58 -22.19 0.71
N PRO A 23 -2.22 -21.21 0.05
CA PRO A 23 -3.49 -20.70 0.51
C PRO A 23 -4.48 -21.86 0.50
N THR A 24 -4.99 -22.22 1.66
CA THR A 24 -6.00 -23.27 1.74
C THR A 24 -7.26 -22.81 0.97
N ASP A 25 -8.01 -23.73 0.36
CA ASP A 25 -9.22 -23.41 -0.43
C ASP A 25 -10.26 -22.53 0.32
N VAL A 26 -10.14 -22.45 1.64
CA VAL A 26 -10.96 -21.61 2.54
C VAL A 26 -10.48 -20.15 2.55
N GLU A 27 -9.18 -19.88 2.42
CA GLU A 27 -8.59 -18.54 2.32
C GLU A 27 -8.77 -17.92 0.94
N GLN A 28 -8.77 -18.74 -0.13
CA GLN A 28 -9.10 -18.30 -1.49
C GLN A 28 -10.54 -17.74 -1.60
N ARG A 29 -11.46 -18.15 -0.70
CA ARG A 29 -12.83 -17.63 -0.67
C ARG A 29 -12.98 -16.27 0.01
N ASN A 30 -11.91 -15.72 0.58
CA ASN A 30 -11.90 -14.38 1.19
C ASN A 30 -11.22 -13.33 0.30
N THR A 31 -11.54 -13.32 -1.00
CA THR A 31 -11.31 -12.18 -1.92
C THR A 31 -12.13 -10.93 -1.54
N ARG A 32 -12.67 -10.87 -0.33
CA ARG A 32 -13.48 -9.75 0.15
C ARG A 32 -12.52 -8.66 0.60
N ARG A 33 -12.63 -7.50 -0.03
CA ARG A 33 -11.94 -6.28 0.43
C ARG A 33 -12.31 -6.03 1.89
N VAL A 34 -11.30 -5.89 2.73
CA VAL A 34 -11.43 -5.51 4.13
C VAL A 34 -11.30 -3.99 4.20
N ASP A 35 -12.31 -3.33 4.77
CA ASP A 35 -12.23 -1.90 5.02
C ASP A 35 -11.09 -1.61 5.99
N HIS A 36 -10.19 -0.72 5.57
CA HIS A 36 -8.97 -0.39 6.30
C HIS A 36 -8.63 1.07 6.02
N VAL A 37 -9.06 1.93 6.93
CA VAL A 37 -8.82 3.36 6.83
C VAL A 37 -7.55 3.70 7.61
N SER A 38 -6.44 3.80 6.91
CA SER A 38 -5.14 4.11 7.51
C SER A 38 -4.29 4.97 6.57
N PRO A 39 -3.47 5.89 7.10
CA PRO A 39 -2.43 6.54 6.32
C PRO A 39 -1.39 5.53 5.87
N VAL A 40 -1.03 5.57 4.58
CA VAL A 40 0.06 4.80 3.98
C VAL A 40 0.99 5.75 3.22
N GLY A 41 2.28 5.46 3.23
CA GLY A 41 3.26 6.17 2.41
C GLY A 41 3.17 5.68 0.98
N PHE A 42 3.29 6.57 0.00
CA PHE A 42 3.28 6.22 -1.42
C PHE A 42 4.39 6.97 -2.17
N VAL A 43 5.16 6.22 -2.95
CA VAL A 43 6.15 6.72 -3.92
C VAL A 43 5.91 5.98 -5.22
N GLN A 44 5.91 6.69 -6.35
CA GLN A 44 5.79 6.08 -7.69
C GLN A 44 6.93 6.51 -8.59
N TRP A 45 7.16 5.73 -9.65
CA TRP A 45 7.94 6.19 -10.78
C TRP A 45 7.23 7.34 -11.48
N THR A 46 7.97 8.40 -11.77
CA THR A 46 7.55 9.49 -12.62
C THR A 46 7.69 9.09 -14.09
N PRO A 47 6.91 9.69 -15.00
CA PRO A 47 7.10 9.51 -16.44
C PRO A 47 8.51 9.88 -16.94
N THR A 48 9.24 10.71 -16.19
CA THR A 48 10.60 11.15 -16.51
C THR A 48 11.69 10.17 -16.03
N GLY A 49 11.31 9.02 -15.46
CA GLY A 49 12.25 7.99 -15.01
C GLY A 49 12.88 8.25 -13.63
N GLY A 50 12.29 9.15 -12.83
CA GLY A 50 12.69 9.41 -11.44
C GLY A 50 11.62 8.95 -10.45
N LYS A 51 11.88 9.03 -9.15
CA LYS A 51 10.85 8.76 -8.12
C LYS A 51 10.07 10.03 -7.80
N SER A 52 8.79 9.89 -7.50
CA SER A 52 7.99 11.00 -6.98
C SER A 52 8.44 11.36 -5.57
N ILE A 53 8.08 12.57 -5.12
CA ILE A 53 8.18 12.91 -3.70
C ILE A 53 7.29 11.94 -2.92
N PRO A 54 7.73 11.43 -1.75
CA PRO A 54 6.91 10.59 -0.89
C PRO A 54 5.67 11.35 -0.43
N THR A 55 4.52 10.70 -0.55
CA THR A 55 3.24 11.29 -0.16
C THR A 55 2.50 10.37 0.80
N VAL A 56 1.72 10.94 1.71
CA VAL A 56 0.78 10.18 2.53
C VAL A 56 -0.56 10.14 1.83
N VAL A 57 -1.08 8.94 1.59
CA VAL A 57 -2.43 8.70 1.06
C VAL A 57 -3.22 7.88 2.07
N SER A 58 -4.55 7.95 2.03
CA SER A 58 -5.39 7.15 2.93
C SER A 58 -5.73 5.84 2.23
N CYS A 59 -5.32 4.71 2.78
CA CYS A 59 -5.97 3.44 2.46
C CYS A 59 -7.45 3.54 2.81
N LYS A 60 -8.30 2.93 1.99
CA LYS A 60 -9.74 2.80 2.18
C LYS A 60 -10.10 1.35 2.46
N ASN A 61 -9.54 0.44 1.67
CA ASN A 61 -9.69 -1.00 1.84
C ASN A 61 -8.51 -1.75 1.20
N ILE A 62 -8.30 -2.97 1.65
CA ILE A 62 -7.21 -3.84 1.23
C ILE A 62 -7.71 -5.28 1.05
N SER A 63 -7.06 -6.02 0.16
CA SER A 63 -7.31 -7.42 -0.16
C SER A 63 -6.00 -8.11 -0.51
N SER A 64 -5.98 -9.43 -0.67
CA SER A 64 -4.76 -10.17 -1.04
C SER A 64 -4.15 -9.74 -2.38
N SER A 65 -4.93 -9.18 -3.31
CA SER A 65 -4.44 -8.77 -4.64
C SER A 65 -4.11 -7.28 -4.77
N GLY A 66 -4.49 -6.46 -3.80
CA GLY A 66 -4.32 -5.01 -3.89
C GLY A 66 -5.11 -4.21 -2.87
N MET A 67 -5.08 -2.88 -3.03
CA MET A 67 -5.76 -1.92 -2.15
C MET A 67 -6.42 -0.79 -2.94
N CYS A 68 -7.37 -0.12 -2.31
CA CYS A 68 -7.86 1.18 -2.76
C CYS A 68 -7.38 2.27 -1.81
N VAL A 69 -6.89 3.36 -2.39
CA VAL A 69 -6.44 4.55 -1.65
C VAL A 69 -7.26 5.77 -2.09
N ILE A 70 -7.37 6.74 -1.18
CA ILE A 70 -7.94 8.05 -1.42
C ILE A 70 -6.84 9.08 -1.19
N SER A 71 -6.65 9.99 -2.15
CA SER A 71 -5.70 11.08 -2.02
C SER A 71 -6.18 12.34 -2.72
N ARG A 72 -5.53 13.48 -2.45
CA ARG A 72 -5.76 14.72 -3.22
C ARG A 72 -4.97 14.75 -4.54
N PHE A 73 -4.09 13.78 -4.75
CA PHE A 73 -3.22 13.70 -5.91
C PHE A 73 -3.80 12.72 -6.94
N MET A 74 -3.57 13.00 -8.21
CA MET A 74 -3.88 12.04 -9.26
C MET A 74 -2.76 11.01 -9.32
N LEU A 75 -3.08 9.73 -9.13
CA LEU A 75 -2.14 8.64 -9.36
C LEU A 75 -2.28 8.18 -10.80
N HIS A 76 -1.17 8.17 -11.54
CA HIS A 76 -1.23 7.90 -12.97
C HIS A 76 -1.36 6.40 -13.23
N VAL A 77 -2.46 6.00 -13.87
CA VAL A 77 -2.74 4.60 -14.24
C VAL A 77 -1.59 4.01 -15.05
N GLY A 78 -1.23 2.77 -14.75
CA GLY A 78 -0.13 2.03 -15.38
C GLY A 78 1.23 2.23 -14.70
N HIS A 79 1.40 3.26 -13.86
CA HIS A 79 2.67 3.48 -13.19
C HIS A 79 2.87 2.54 -12.01
N GLU A 80 4.13 2.14 -11.84
CA GLU A 80 4.59 1.32 -10.72
C GLU A 80 5.15 2.19 -9.61
N GLY A 81 5.07 1.68 -8.41
CA GLY A 81 5.54 2.35 -7.22
C GLY A 81 5.70 1.38 -6.06
N ALA A 82 5.88 1.97 -4.89
CA ALA A 82 5.85 1.25 -3.64
C ALA A 82 4.92 1.96 -2.65
N VAL A 83 4.31 1.14 -1.80
CA VAL A 83 3.54 1.59 -0.64
C VAL A 83 4.30 1.18 0.61
N LEU A 84 4.43 2.13 1.54
CA LEU A 84 4.89 1.86 2.90
C LEU A 84 3.68 1.78 3.83
N MET A 85 3.50 0.64 4.47
CA MET A 85 2.46 0.40 5.47
C MET A 85 3.07 0.13 6.83
N ARG A 86 2.31 0.40 7.89
CA ARG A 86 2.68 0.03 9.26
C ARG A 86 1.77 -1.09 9.76
N ARG A 87 2.38 -2.17 10.23
CA ARG A 87 1.69 -3.32 10.86
C ARG A 87 1.16 -2.98 12.24
N SER A 88 0.30 -3.85 12.76
CA SER A 88 -0.23 -3.71 14.12
C SER A 88 0.85 -3.70 15.21
N ASN A 89 1.96 -4.40 14.98
CA ASN A 89 3.13 -4.47 15.86
C ASN A 89 4.07 -3.24 15.73
N GLY A 90 3.75 -2.28 14.88
CA GLY A 90 4.57 -1.08 14.60
C GLY A 90 5.65 -1.26 13.54
N GLU A 91 5.85 -2.47 13.00
CA GLU A 91 6.80 -2.75 11.93
C GLU A 91 6.35 -2.08 10.62
N GLU A 92 7.30 -1.49 9.89
CA GLU A 92 7.05 -0.91 8.58
C GLU A 92 7.33 -1.92 7.46
N VAL A 93 6.43 -1.95 6.49
CA VAL A 93 6.45 -2.90 5.39
C VAL A 93 6.38 -2.17 4.07
N LEU A 94 7.28 -2.55 3.17
CA LEU A 94 7.29 -2.10 1.79
C LEU A 94 6.55 -3.10 0.90
N LEU A 95 5.60 -2.61 0.11
CA LEU A 95 4.82 -3.37 -0.87
C LEU A 95 4.99 -2.77 -2.26
N GLY A 96 5.28 -3.59 -3.26
CA GLY A 96 5.28 -3.17 -4.66
C GLY A 96 3.85 -2.99 -5.15
N VAL A 97 3.60 -1.91 -5.89
CA VAL A 97 2.26 -1.64 -6.44
C VAL A 97 2.29 -1.15 -7.87
N ARG A 98 1.22 -1.42 -8.61
CA ARG A 98 0.89 -0.77 -9.89
C ARG A 98 -0.49 -0.13 -9.82
N VAL A 99 -0.59 1.12 -10.28
CA VAL A 99 -1.86 1.85 -10.34
C VAL A 99 -2.72 1.26 -11.46
N VAL A 100 -3.89 0.71 -11.13
CA VAL A 100 -4.80 0.07 -12.10
C VAL A 100 -5.98 0.95 -12.50
N HIS A 101 -6.40 1.86 -11.63
CA HIS A 101 -7.39 2.88 -11.96
C HIS A 101 -7.23 4.11 -11.05
N CYS A 102 -7.71 5.25 -11.51
CA CYS A 102 -7.81 6.47 -10.72
C CYS A 102 -9.05 7.25 -11.17
N SER A 103 -9.92 7.59 -10.23
CA SER A 103 -11.18 8.28 -10.50
C SER A 103 -11.39 9.45 -9.54
N TYR A 104 -11.91 10.56 -10.05
CA TYR A 104 -12.29 11.70 -9.21
C TYR A 104 -13.57 11.38 -8.44
N VAL A 105 -13.59 11.58 -7.13
CA VAL A 105 -14.72 11.22 -6.25
C VAL A 105 -15.35 12.43 -5.54
N GLY A 106 -14.99 13.65 -5.94
CA GLY A 106 -15.47 14.89 -5.29
C GLY A 106 -14.47 15.47 -4.29
N ASP A 107 -14.71 16.69 -3.82
CA ASP A 107 -13.90 17.38 -2.79
C ASP A 107 -12.40 17.44 -3.06
N MET A 108 -11.98 17.57 -4.34
CA MET A 108 -10.58 17.50 -4.74
C MET A 108 -9.88 16.17 -4.38
N LYS A 109 -10.65 15.08 -4.27
CA LYS A 109 -10.14 13.73 -3.95
C LYS A 109 -10.24 12.81 -5.15
N HIS A 110 -9.28 11.89 -5.21
CA HIS A 110 -9.21 10.81 -6.16
C HIS A 110 -9.20 9.49 -5.41
N GLU A 111 -10.00 8.54 -5.87
CA GLU A 111 -9.92 7.14 -5.47
C GLU A 111 -9.10 6.38 -6.51
N SER A 112 -8.05 5.71 -6.05
CA SER A 112 -7.13 4.96 -6.89
C SER A 112 -7.05 3.51 -6.43
N GLY A 113 -7.12 2.58 -7.39
CA GLY A 113 -6.84 1.18 -7.14
C GLY A 113 -5.39 0.86 -7.42
N LEU A 114 -4.77 0.13 -6.50
CA LEU A 114 -3.40 -0.35 -6.57
C LEU A 114 -3.44 -1.88 -6.55
N THR A 115 -2.80 -2.52 -7.52
CA THR A 115 -2.59 -3.97 -7.49
C THR A 115 -1.21 -4.25 -6.92
N PHE A 116 -1.07 -5.30 -6.12
CA PHE A 116 0.24 -5.72 -5.63
C PHE A 116 1.07 -6.37 -6.73
N ILE A 117 2.36 -6.03 -6.73
CA ILE A 117 3.40 -6.59 -7.61
C ILE A 117 4.65 -6.83 -6.75
N GLU A 118 5.64 -7.51 -7.32
CA GLU A 118 6.97 -7.54 -6.71
C GLU A 118 7.48 -6.11 -6.50
N VAL A 119 8.15 -5.88 -5.36
CA VAL A 119 8.77 -4.58 -5.07
C VAL A 119 9.80 -4.31 -6.18
N PRO A 120 9.66 -3.24 -6.98
CA PRO A 120 10.64 -2.98 -8.03
C PRO A 120 12.01 -2.73 -7.38
N GLU A 121 13.09 -3.31 -7.95
CA GLU A 121 14.43 -3.41 -7.33
C GLU A 121 15.01 -2.10 -6.81
N ASN A 122 14.57 -0.98 -7.40
CA ASN A 122 15.06 0.34 -7.05
C ASN A 122 14.31 0.98 -5.87
N PHE A 123 13.24 0.37 -5.33
CA PHE A 123 12.52 0.91 -4.18
C PHE A 123 13.04 0.34 -2.86
N SER A 124 13.13 1.20 -1.87
CA SER A 124 13.51 0.88 -0.50
C SER A 124 12.68 1.72 0.48
N ILE A 125 12.70 1.31 1.76
CA ILE A 125 12.05 2.07 2.84
C ILE A 125 12.66 3.49 2.95
N GLU A 126 13.95 3.64 2.65
CA GLU A 126 14.66 4.92 2.71
C GLU A 126 14.09 5.95 1.73
N ASP A 127 13.45 5.52 0.65
CA ASP A 127 12.82 6.41 -0.31
C ASP A 127 11.63 7.17 0.26
N PHE A 128 11.12 6.76 1.43
CA PHE A 128 9.99 7.42 2.08
C PHE A 128 10.43 8.44 3.12
N ARG A 129 11.74 8.58 3.38
CA ARG A 129 12.25 9.59 4.31
C ARG A 129 12.17 10.97 3.69
N ASP A 130 11.76 11.95 4.50
CA ASP A 130 11.88 13.35 4.16
C ASP A 130 13.33 13.83 4.22
N GLU A 131 13.57 15.09 3.87
CA GLU A 131 14.90 15.73 3.89
C GLU A 131 15.55 15.77 5.29
N HIS A 132 14.77 15.53 6.34
CA HIS A 132 15.22 15.45 7.73
C HIS A 132 15.39 14.01 8.22
N GLY A 133 15.19 13.02 7.35
CA GLY A 133 15.28 11.60 7.67
C GLY A 133 14.03 11.03 8.38
N ASN A 134 12.95 11.80 8.49
CA ASN A 134 11.73 11.33 9.13
C ASN A 134 10.90 10.51 8.15
N MET A 135 10.33 9.42 8.66
CA MET A 135 9.31 8.66 7.93
C MET A 135 7.98 9.43 7.92
N PRO A 136 7.11 9.19 6.92
CA PRO A 136 5.77 9.74 6.94
C PRO A 136 5.07 9.24 8.21
N GLN A 137 4.32 10.11 8.90
CA GLN A 137 3.60 9.69 10.11
C GLN A 137 2.45 8.76 9.75
N LEU A 138 2.73 7.45 9.73
CA LEU A 138 1.74 6.40 9.56
C LEU A 138 1.11 6.11 10.94
N GLN A 139 0.06 6.85 11.28
CA GLN A 139 -0.72 6.58 12.50
C GLN A 139 -1.68 5.41 12.24
N ILE A 140 -1.72 4.44 13.14
CA ILE A 140 -2.77 3.41 13.12
C ILE A 140 -4.05 4.08 13.63
N ALA A 141 -5.14 4.03 12.86
CA ALA A 141 -6.44 4.44 13.39
C ALA A 141 -6.78 3.51 14.56
N ALA A 142 -6.91 4.08 15.76
CA ALA A 142 -7.26 3.37 16.99
C ALA A 142 -8.68 2.81 16.95
#